data_AF-A0A822FBD0-F1
#
_entry.id   AF-A0A822FBD0-F1
#
_cell.length_a   1.000
_cell.length_b   1.000
_cell.length_c   1.000
_cell.angle_alpha   90.00
_cell.angle_beta   90.00
_cell.angle_gamma   90.00
#
_symmetry.space_group_name_H-M   'P 1'
#
loop_
_entity.id
_entity.type
_entity.pdbx_description
1 polymer ?
#
loop_
_entity_poly.entity_id
_entity_poly.type
_entity_poly.pdbx_seq_one_letter_code
_entity_poly.pdbx_strand_id
1 'polypeptide(L)'
;MNPDSALIGFPMLIDKGFSIEQGYRKTATNNGIRIKNLQRAMLIKFETDDERDIWFDCLMNIKNKSPLIEQHSFNSYAPKRQRQYAH
;
A
#
# COMPACT_ATOMS: atom_id res chain seq x y z
N MET A 1 5.46 -18.92 4.11
CA MET A 1 4.04 -19.33 4.12
C MET A 1 3.91 -20.44 5.13
N ASN A 2 3.06 -20.29 6.15
CA ASN A 2 2.71 -21.40 7.04
C ASN A 2 1.53 -22.13 6.37
N PRO A 3 1.72 -23.35 5.84
CA PRO A 3 0.67 -24.07 5.10
C PRO A 3 -0.52 -24.47 5.98
N ASP A 4 -0.34 -24.53 7.31
CA ASP A 4 -1.40 -24.95 8.25
C ASP A 4 -2.29 -23.78 8.72
N SER A 5 -1.90 -22.54 8.43
CA SER A 5 -2.81 -21.41 8.59
C SER A 5 -3.57 -21.23 7.29
N ALA A 6 -4.91 -21.28 7.32
CA ALA A 6 -5.79 -20.92 6.19
C ALA A 6 -5.69 -19.42 5.80
N LEU A 7 -4.61 -18.74 6.19
CA LEU A 7 -4.29 -17.36 5.85
C LEU A 7 -3.81 -17.29 4.40
N ILE A 8 -4.70 -16.82 3.53
CA ILE A 8 -4.34 -16.42 2.18
C ILE A 8 -3.73 -15.01 2.27
N GLY A 9 -2.43 -14.92 2.13
CA GLY A 9 -1.73 -13.64 2.00
C GLY A 9 -1.63 -13.20 0.55
N PHE A 10 -1.91 -11.92 0.27
CA PHE A 10 -1.64 -11.32 -1.03
C PHE A 10 -0.51 -10.28 -0.90
N PRO A 11 0.73 -10.64 -1.23
CA PRO A 11 1.83 -9.68 -1.18
C PRO A 11 1.70 -8.66 -2.31
N MET A 12 1.81 -7.37 -1.96
CA MET A 12 1.79 -6.27 -2.92
C MET A 12 2.88 -5.25 -2.60
N LEU A 13 3.66 -4.89 -3.61
CA LEU A 13 4.73 -3.90 -3.47
C LEU A 13 4.18 -2.48 -3.52
N ILE A 14 4.68 -1.61 -2.65
CA ILE A 14 4.49 -0.18 -2.73
C ILE A 14 5.55 0.38 -3.68
N ASP A 15 5.12 0.77 -4.87
CA ASP A 15 5.95 1.41 -5.90
C ASP A 15 5.43 2.83 -6.23
N LYS A 16 6.04 3.50 -7.21
CA LYS A 16 5.64 4.86 -7.64
C LYS A 16 4.20 4.96 -8.19
N GLY A 17 3.61 3.83 -8.62
CA GLY A 17 2.22 3.74 -9.07
C GLY A 17 1.27 3.29 -7.95
N PHE A 18 1.76 3.09 -6.73
CA PHE A 18 0.97 2.61 -5.61
C PHE A 18 -0.11 3.63 -5.22
N SER A 19 -1.36 3.19 -5.24
CA SER A 19 -2.50 4.01 -4.89
C SER A 19 -3.62 3.19 -4.28
N ILE A 20 -4.36 3.87 -3.40
CA ILE A 20 -5.51 3.34 -2.68
C ILE A 20 -6.65 4.29 -3.03
N GLU A 21 -7.70 3.77 -3.64
CA GLU A 21 -8.85 4.52 -4.13
C GLU A 21 -10.14 3.92 -3.55
N GLN A 22 -11.08 4.77 -3.17
CA GLN A 22 -12.42 4.36 -2.74
C GLN A 22 -13.52 5.12 -3.49
N GLY A 23 -14.76 4.66 -3.34
CA GLY A 23 -15.95 5.26 -3.93
C GLY A 23 -16.34 4.69 -5.29
N TYR A 24 -17.64 4.72 -5.58
CA TYR A 24 -18.26 4.00 -6.69
C TYR A 24 -17.59 4.22 -8.06
N ARG A 25 -17.22 5.46 -8.39
CA ARG A 25 -16.56 5.79 -9.66
C ARG A 25 -15.22 5.07 -9.86
N LYS A 26 -14.52 4.75 -8.77
CA LYS A 26 -13.20 4.12 -8.78
C LYS A 26 -13.30 2.61 -8.64
N THR A 27 -14.32 2.11 -7.96
CA THR A 27 -14.40 0.70 -7.53
C THR A 27 -15.57 -0.08 -8.12
N ALA A 28 -16.51 0.62 -8.79
CA ALA A 28 -17.79 0.07 -9.27
C ALA A 28 -18.66 -0.56 -8.16
N THR A 29 -18.42 -0.19 -6.89
CA THR A 29 -19.21 -0.58 -5.72
C THR A 29 -19.11 0.52 -4.66
N ASN A 30 -20.16 0.70 -3.85
CA ASN A 30 -20.13 1.70 -2.78
C ASN A 30 -19.14 1.32 -1.68
N ASN A 31 -19.03 0.03 -1.36
CA ASN A 31 -18.26 -0.47 -0.22
C ASN A 31 -16.98 -1.16 -0.70
N GLY A 32 -16.21 -0.50 -1.56
CA GLY A 32 -15.00 -1.08 -2.12
C GLY A 32 -13.77 -0.19 -1.97
N ILE A 33 -12.61 -0.84 -1.85
CA ILE A 33 -11.29 -0.23 -1.92
C ILE A 33 -10.53 -0.88 -3.07
N ARG A 34 -10.01 -0.05 -3.97
CA ARG A 34 -9.08 -0.47 -5.01
C ARG A 34 -7.66 -0.12 -4.59
N ILE A 35 -6.80 -1.13 -4.54
CA ILE A 35 -5.36 -0.97 -4.35
C ILE A 35 -4.69 -1.32 -5.67
N LYS A 36 -3.88 -0.42 -6.22
CA LYS A 36 -3.14 -0.69 -7.48
C LYS A 36 -1.70 -0.23 -7.37
N ASN A 37 -0.82 -0.91 -8.07
CA ASN A 37 0.57 -0.52 -8.31
C ASN A 37 0.85 -0.64 -9.82
N LEU A 38 2.11 -0.53 -10.25
CA LEU A 38 2.43 -0.58 -11.69
C LEU A 38 2.14 -1.94 -12.34
N GLN A 39 2.10 -3.01 -11.57
CA GLN A 39 1.99 -4.37 -12.08
C GLN A 39 0.60 -4.96 -11.93
N ARG A 40 -0.13 -4.59 -10.88
CA ARG A 40 -1.36 -5.26 -10.44
C ARG A 40 -2.36 -4.30 -9.83
N ALA A 41 -3.62 -4.70 -9.87
CA ALA A 41 -4.71 -4.08 -9.14
C ALA A 41 -5.50 -5.15 -8.36
N MET A 42 -5.94 -4.79 -7.16
CA MET A 42 -6.81 -5.54 -6.29
C MET A 42 -8.03 -4.70 -5.95
N LEU A 43 -9.21 -5.31 -5.94
CA LEU A 43 -10.43 -4.73 -5.40
C LEU A 43 -10.86 -5.54 -4.18
N ILE A 44 -10.95 -4.89 -3.03
CA ILE A 44 -11.51 -5.44 -1.80
C ILE A 44 -12.92 -4.91 -1.67
N LYS A 45 -13.88 -5.80 -1.44
CA LYS A 45 -15.29 -5.46 -1.19
C LYS A 45 -15.60 -5.76 0.27
N PHE A 46 -16.36 -4.86 0.87
CA PHE A 46 -16.83 -4.94 2.24
C PHE A 46 -18.35 -5.05 2.23
N GLU A 47 -18.91 -5.63 3.28
CA GLU A 47 -20.36 -5.71 3.45
C GLU A 47 -20.90 -4.33 3.81
N THR A 48 -20.21 -3.61 4.70
CA THR A 48 -20.60 -2.27 5.16
C THR A 48 -19.62 -1.18 4.72
N ASP A 49 -20.08 0.07 4.73
CA ASP A 49 -19.26 1.26 4.50
C ASP A 49 -18.35 1.57 5.69
N ASP A 50 -18.80 1.31 6.92
CA ASP A 50 -17.97 1.43 8.13
C ASP A 50 -16.72 0.52 8.06
N GLU A 51 -16.89 -0.74 7.67
CA GLU A 51 -15.77 -1.67 7.49
C GLU A 51 -14.81 -1.16 6.42
N ARG A 52 -15.34 -0.68 5.29
CA ARG A 52 -14.54 -0.05 4.23
C ARG A 52 -13.72 1.11 4.80
N ASP A 53 -14.33 2.02 5.55
CA ASP A 53 -13.66 3.23 6.03
C ASP A 53 -12.55 2.91 7.04
N ILE A 54 -12.80 1.99 7.97
CA ILE A 54 -11.77 1.52 8.92
C ILE A 54 -10.57 0.94 8.16
N TRP A 55 -10.83 0.08 7.17
CA TRP A 55 -9.76 -0.51 6.36
C TRP A 55 -9.04 0.52 5.50
N PHE A 56 -9.76 1.47 4.92
CA PHE A 56 -9.20 2.54 4.12
C PHE A 56 -8.22 3.39 4.93
N ASP A 57 -8.62 3.81 6.14
CA ASP A 57 -7.78 4.58 7.04
C ASP A 57 -6.55 3.80 7.50
N CYS A 58 -6.72 2.51 7.82
CA CYS A 58 -5.61 1.63 8.16
C CYS A 58 -4.58 1.53 7.02
N LEU A 59 -5.06 1.27 5.79
CA LEU A 59 -4.21 1.17 4.60
C LEU A 59 -3.53 2.50 4.26
N MET A 60 -4.24 3.62 4.38
CA MET A 60 -3.68 4.96 4.19
C MET A 60 -2.59 5.27 5.22
N ASN A 61 -2.79 4.87 6.48
CA ASN A 61 -1.77 5.01 7.52
C ASN A 61 -0.52 4.17 7.24
N ILE A 62 -0.68 2.93 6.77
CA ILE A 62 0.45 2.07 6.35
C ILE A 62 1.19 2.69 5.17
N LYS A 63 0.44 3.17 4.16
CA LYS A 63 0.98 3.86 3.00
C LYS A 63 1.82 5.06 3.46
N ASN A 64 1.26 5.97 4.24
CA ASN A 64 1.92 7.20 4.67
C ASN A 64 3.17 6.96 5.55
N LYS A 65 3.26 5.83 6.24
CA LYS A 65 4.45 5.43 7.02
C LYS A 65 5.49 4.67 6.20
N SER A 66 5.22 4.36 4.93
CA SER A 66 6.13 3.58 4.11
C SER A 66 7.28 4.45 3.58
N PRO A 67 8.56 4.08 3.83
CA PRO A 67 9.71 4.82 3.31
C PRO A 67 9.78 4.77 1.77
N LEU A 68 9.07 3.83 1.13
CA LEU A 68 9.05 3.65 -0.32
C LEU A 68 8.26 4.75 -1.05
N ILE A 69 7.51 5.58 -0.32
CA ILE A 69 6.73 6.70 -0.87
C ILE A 69 7.55 7.99 -0.90
N GLU A 70 8.58 8.09 -0.06
CA GLU A 70 9.50 9.21 -0.14
C GLU A 70 10.29 9.11 -1.45
N GLN A 71 10.26 10.18 -2.25
CA GLN A 71 11.17 10.32 -3.39
C GLN A 71 12.60 10.40 -2.85
N HIS A 72 13.30 9.28 -2.86
CA HIS A 72 14.71 9.28 -2.50
C HIS A 72 15.52 10.06 -3.54
N SER A 73 16.35 10.99 -3.07
CA SER A 73 17.10 11.94 -3.90
C SER A 73 18.02 11.29 -4.95
N PHE A 74 18.30 10.00 -4.81
CA PHE A 74 19.15 9.21 -5.71
C PHE A 74 18.41 8.05 -6.40
N ASN A 75 17.07 8.05 -6.35
CA ASN A 75 16.25 6.95 -6.87
C ASN A 75 16.63 5.59 -6.25
N SER A 76 17.19 5.61 -5.04
CA SER A 76 17.71 4.46 -4.32
C SER A 76 17.07 4.36 -2.94
N TYR A 77 16.64 3.16 -2.55
CA TYR A 77 16.12 2.87 -1.20
C TYR A 77 17.23 2.75 -0.13
N ALA A 78 18.48 3.10 -0.47
CA ALA A 78 19.60 3.04 0.46
C ALA A 78 19.50 4.19 1.48
N PRO A 79 19.72 3.92 2.78
CA PRO A 79 19.81 4.97 3.79
C PRO A 79 20.88 6.00 3.40
N LYS A 80 20.61 7.30 3.62
CA LYS A 80 21.64 8.35 3.45
C LYS A 80 22.83 8.03 4.35
N ARG A 81 23.94 7.60 3.76
CA ARG A 81 25.24 7.54 4.46
C ARG A 81 25.77 8.96 4.61
N GLN A 82 25.87 9.46 5.84
CA GLN A 82 26.71 10.61 6.12
C GLN A 82 28.16 10.21 5.86
N ARG A 83 28.90 11.03 5.10
CA ARG A 83 30.33 10.82 4.87
C ARG A 83 31.04 10.84 6.22
N GLN A 84 31.43 9.67 6.73
CA GLN A 84 32.49 9.59 7.72
C GLN A 84 33.78 9.93 6.98
N TYR A 85 34.22 11.19 7.11
CA TYR A 85 35.58 11.53 6.74
C TYR A 85 36.51 10.71 7.64
N ALA A 86 37.31 9.84 7.03
CA ALA A 86 38.44 9.23 7.71
C ALA A 86 39.43 10.35 8.01
N HIS A 87 39.61 10.65 9.29
CA HIS A 87 40.75 11.43 9.78
C HIS A 87 41.94 10.51 9.98
#